data_AF-A0A933PG76-F1
#
_entry.id   AF-A0A933PG76-F1
#
_cell.length_a   1.000
_cell.length_b   1.000
_cell.length_c   1.000
_cell.angle_alpha   90.00
_cell.angle_beta   90.00
_cell.angle_gamma   90.00
#
_symmetry.space_group_name_H-M   'P 1'
#
loop_
_entity.id
_entity.type
_entity.pdbx_description
1 polymer ?
#
loop_
_entity_poly.entity_id
_entity_poly.type
_entity_poly.pdbx_seq_one_letter_code
_entity_poly.pdbx_strand_id
1 'polypeptide(L)' 'MTYETPQLTCPLCGGQEFSREEARSDSRWGFTTHRMTLMVCRRCSHVLHFYGGNSIFDFD' A
#
# COMPACT_ATOMS: atom_id res chain seq x y z
N MET A 1 13.60 -25.34 -10.87
CA MET A 1 13.40 -23.88 -10.99
C MET A 1 13.03 -23.36 -9.62
N THR A 2 13.97 -22.72 -8.94
CA THR A 2 13.71 -22.00 -7.69
C THR A 2 13.04 -20.68 -8.04
N TYR A 3 11.83 -20.47 -7.55
CA TYR A 3 11.11 -19.21 -7.73
C TYR A 3 11.57 -18.24 -6.65
N GLU A 4 12.47 -17.33 -7.02
CA GLU A 4 12.90 -16.28 -6.10
C GLU A 4 11.77 -15.26 -5.96
N THR A 5 11.30 -15.05 -4.73
CA THR A 5 10.25 -14.06 -4.48
C THR A 5 10.91 -12.68 -4.43
N PRO A 6 10.51 -11.73 -5.29
CA PRO A 6 11.15 -10.42 -5.35
C PRO A 6 11.01 -9.70 -4.02
N GLN A 7 12.15 -9.24 -3.47
CA GLN A 7 12.19 -8.47 -2.23
C GLN A 7 11.86 -7.01 -2.52
N LEU A 8 10.98 -6.42 -1.69
CA LEU A 8 10.62 -5.02 -1.80
C LEU A 8 11.81 -4.14 -1.40
N THR A 9 12.17 -3.18 -2.26
CA THR A 9 13.29 -2.26 -2.03
C THR A 9 12.84 -0.81 -2.14
N CYS A 10 13.30 0.06 -1.23
CA CYS A 10 12.95 1.47 -1.23
C CYS A 10 13.62 2.17 -2.42
N PRO A 11 12.86 2.85 -3.30
CA PRO A 11 13.41 3.49 -4.49
C PRO A 11 14.31 4.70 -4.18
N LEU A 12 14.21 5.27 -2.97
CA LEU A 12 15.00 6.44 -2.58
C LEU A 12 16.32 6.09 -1.89
N CYS A 13 16.37 5.04 -1.08
CA CYS A 13 17.55 4.74 -0.25
C CYS A 13 18.06 3.30 -0.33
N GLY A 14 17.40 2.43 -1.10
CA GLY A 14 17.73 1.00 -1.19
C GLY A 14 17.44 0.17 0.07
N GLY A 15 16.79 0.74 1.08
CA GLY A 15 16.40 0.02 2.30
C GLY A 15 15.33 -1.05 2.04
N GLN A 16 15.40 -2.15 2.78
CA GLN A 16 14.47 -3.29 2.66
C GLN A 16 13.56 -3.45 3.91
N GLU A 17 13.74 -2.59 4.91
CA GLU A 17 12.95 -2.60 6.14
C GLU A 17 11.81 -1.58 6.06
N PHE A 18 10.58 -2.06 6.26
CA PHE A 18 9.37 -1.26 6.15
C PHE A 18 8.44 -1.48 7.34
N SER A 19 7.73 -0.42 7.72
CA SER A 19 6.52 -0.50 8.54
C SER A 19 5.31 -0.56 7.63
N ARG A 20 4.40 -1.50 7.91
CA ARG A 20 3.17 -1.70 7.15
C ARG A 20 2.00 -1.01 7.84
N GLU A 21 1.28 -0.18 7.10
CA GLU A 21 0.09 0.52 7.57
C GLU A 21 -1.07 0.33 6.58
N GLU A 22 -2.30 0.48 7.04
CA GLU A 22 -3.50 0.48 6.20
C GLU A 22 -4.10 1.88 6.17
N ALA A 23 -4.36 2.38 4.96
CA ALA A 23 -5.07 3.63 4.73
C ALA A 23 -6.41 3.35 4.05
N ARG A 24 -7.44 4.07 4.49
CA ARG A 24 -8.76 4.07 3.88
C ARG A 24 -9.05 5.47 3.38
N SER A 25 -9.44 5.57 2.12
CA SER A 25 -9.78 6.84 1.47
C SER A 25 -11.14 6.73 0.83
N ASP A 26 -12.08 7.56 1.25
CA ASP A 26 -13.40 7.62 0.65
C ASP A 26 -13.36 8.43 -0.64
N SER A 27 -14.11 7.98 -1.64
CA SER A 27 -14.25 8.73 -2.89
C SER A 27 -14.96 10.06 -2.63
N ARG A 28 -14.67 11.06 -3.46
CA ARG A 28 -15.18 12.45 -3.31
C ARG A 28 -16.71 12.54 -3.19
N TRP A 29 -17.42 11.55 -3.69
CA TRP A 29 -18.88 11.48 -3.70
C TRP A 29 -19.43 10.38 -2.78
N GLY A 30 -18.60 9.75 -1.96
CA GLY A 30 -19.01 8.78 -0.93
C GLY A 30 -19.41 7.38 -1.44
N PHE A 31 -19.37 7.13 -2.75
CA PHE A 31 -19.85 5.87 -3.33
C PHE A 31 -18.90 4.68 -3.20
N THR A 32 -17.62 4.94 -2.89
CA THR A 32 -16.58 3.91 -2.94
C THR A 32 -15.52 4.21 -1.89
N THR A 33 -15.16 3.21 -1.07
CA THR A 33 -14.01 3.30 -0.18
C THR A 33 -12.83 2.58 -0.80
N HIS A 34 -11.70 3.27 -0.97
CA HIS A 34 -10.44 2.73 -1.44
C HIS A 34 -9.60 2.28 -0.25
N ARG A 35 -9.08 1.06 -0.31
CA ARG A 35 -8.12 0.54 0.68
C ARG A 35 -6.73 0.55 0.07
N MET A 36 -5.77 1.09 0.80
CA MET A 36 -4.37 1.14 0.41
C MET A 36 -3.51 0.52 1.51
N THR A 37 -2.51 -0.26 1.12
CA THR A 37 -1.42 -0.63 2.03
C THR A 37 -0.30 0.37 1.84
N LEU A 38 0.15 0.97 2.93
CA LEU A 38 1.31 1.85 2.95
C LEU A 38 2.50 1.07 3.50
N MET A 39 3.64 1.16 2.80
CA MET A 39 4.91 0.63 3.28
C MET A 39 5.85 1.80 3.53
N VAL A 40 6.07 2.14 4.80
CA VAL A 40 6.93 3.24 5.22
C VAL A 40 8.35 2.72 5.42
N CYS A 41 9.31 3.21 4.64
CA CYS A 41 10.70 2.81 4.78
C CYS A 41 11.25 3.26 6.13
N ARG A 42 11.75 2.33 6.96
CA ARG A 42 12.29 2.63 8.29
C ARG A 42 13.59 3.44 8.27
N ARG A 43 14.25 3.52 7.10
CA ARG A 43 15.53 4.23 6.94
C ARG A 43 15.37 5.70 6.54
N CYS A 44 14.50 5.99 5.57
CA CYS A 44 14.34 7.35 5.03
C CYS A 44 12.91 7.91 5.14
N SER A 45 11.99 7.17 5.77
CA SER A 45 10.57 7.55 5.92
C SER A 45 9.80 7.71 4.60
N HIS A 46 10.34 7.24 3.48
CA HIS A 46 9.62 7.25 2.21
C HIS A 46 8.44 6.27 2.24
N VAL A 47 7.26 6.73 1.80
CA VAL A 47 6.01 5.97 1.84
C VAL A 47 5.68 5.44 0.46
N LEU A 48 5.65 4.11 0.33
CA LEU A 48 5.17 3.42 -0.87
C LEU A 48 3.69 3.10 -0.71
N HIS A 49 2.89 3.43 -1.73
CA HIS A 49 1.46 3.18 -1.76
C HIS A 49 1.16 1.98 -2.64
N PHE A 50 0.51 0.97 -2.08
CA PHE A 50 0.02 -0.19 -2.80
C PHE A 50 -1.51 -0.19 -2.78
N TYR A 51 -2.12 -0.18 -3.97
CA TYR A 51 -3.57 -0.20 -4.08
C TYR A 51 -4.09 -1.60 -3.71
N GLY A 52 -4.89 -1.68 -2.65
CA GLY A 52 -5.49 -2.93 -2.16
C GLY A 52 -6.83 -3.25 -2.81
N GLY A 53 -7.34 -2.35 -3.66
CA GLY A 53 -8.69 -2.43 -4.23
C GLY A 53 -9.65 -1.44 -3.60
N ASN A 54 -10.90 -1.52 -4.04
CA ASN A 54 -12.01 -0.74 -3.53
C ASN A 54 -13.21 -1.63 -3.24
N SER A 55 -13.96 -1.26 -2.21
CA SER A 55 -15.30 -1.80 -1.98
C SER A 55 -16.30 -0.80 -2.55
N ILE A 56 -17.07 -1.23 -3.55
CA ILE A 56 -18.26 -0.52 -4.03
C ILE A 56 -19.38 -0.95 -3.07
N PHE A 57 -20.11 -0.02 -2.48
CA PHE A 57 -21.11 -0.32 -1.45
C PHE A 57 -22.11 -1.41 -1.90
N ASP A 58 -22.38 -2.30 -0.94
CA ASP A 58 -23.52 -3.22 -0.87
C ASP A 58 -24.81 -2.39 -1.01
N PHE A 59 -25.51 -2.55 -2.13
CA PHE A 59 -26.87 -2.04 -2.28
C PHE A 59 -27.80 -3.12 -1.69
N ASP A 60 -28.37 -2.83 -0.52
CA ASP A 60 -29.68 -3.39 -0.11
C ASP A 60 -30.78 -2.85 -1.04
#